data_AF-A0A531LQV7-F1
#
_entry.id   AF-A0A531LQV7-F1
#
_cell.length_a   1.000
_cell.length_b   1.000
_cell.length_c   1.000
_cell.angle_alpha   90.00
_cell.angle_beta   90.00
_cell.angle_gamma   90.00
#
_symmetry.space_group_name_H-M   'P 1'
#
loop_
_entity.id
_entity.type
_entity.pdbx_description
1 polymer ?
#
loop_
_entity_poly.entity_id
_entity_poly.type
_entity_poly.pdbx_seq_one_letter_code
_entity_poly.pdbx_strand_id
1 'polypeptide(L)' 'MEPDEPRRERRLHQREIVLKEATIVAGPDNPAIGCSVHNQHERGAELRVPA' A
#
# COMPACT_ATOMS: atom_id res chain seq x y z
N MET A 1 29.13 -18.61 3.81
CA MET A 1 28.13 -17.57 3.46
C MET A 1 28.06 -17.55 1.95
N GLU A 2 26.96 -18.01 1.38
CA GLU A 2 26.69 -17.73 -0.03
C GLU A 2 26.66 -16.21 -0.23
N PRO A 3 27.17 -15.68 -1.35
CA PRO A 3 27.13 -14.26 -1.61
C PRO A 3 25.66 -13.81 -1.70
N ASP A 4 25.29 -12.79 -0.94
CA ASP A 4 23.98 -12.14 -1.02
C ASP A 4 23.73 -11.76 -2.49
N GLU A 5 22.88 -12.53 -3.18
CA GLU A 5 22.41 -12.17 -4.51
C GLU A 5 21.83 -10.75 -4.45
N PRO A 6 22.10 -9.89 -5.46
CA PRO A 6 21.55 -8.55 -5.44
C PRO A 6 20.04 -8.64 -5.34
N ARG A 7 19.45 -7.93 -4.37
CA ARG A 7 18.00 -7.92 -4.12
C ARG A 7 17.29 -7.61 -5.43
N ARG A 8 16.80 -8.64 -6.10
CA ARG A 8 16.09 -8.50 -7.38
C ARG A 8 14.85 -7.68 -7.09
N GLU A 9 14.69 -6.55 -7.78
CA GLU A 9 13.45 -5.78 -7.69
C GLU A 9 12.29 -6.70 -8.10
N ARG A 10 11.38 -6.97 -7.17
CA ARG A 10 10.26 -7.91 -7.36
C ARG A 10 9.01 -7.20 -7.85
N ARG A 11 8.97 -5.87 -7.81
CA ARG A 11 7.81 -5.10 -8.23
C ARG A 11 7.81 -4.97 -9.76
N LEU A 12 6.67 -5.33 -10.34
CA LEU A 12 6.41 -5.13 -11.77
C LEU A 12 6.06 -3.66 -12.09
N HIS A 13 5.70 -2.87 -11.08
CA HIS A 13 5.20 -1.50 -11.23
C HIS A 13 5.88 -0.54 -10.27
N GLN A 14 6.33 0.59 -10.80
CA GLN A 14 6.77 1.72 -9.98
C GLN A 14 5.58 2.26 -9.18
N ARG A 15 5.81 2.61 -7.92
CA ARG A 15 4.81 3.27 -7.07
C ARG A 15 5.21 4.71 -6.85
N GLU A 16 4.33 5.63 -7.16
CA GLU A 16 4.53 7.03 -6.79
C GLU A 16 4.13 7.25 -5.34
N ILE A 17 4.92 8.05 -4.63
CA ILE A 17 4.55 8.51 -3.29
C ILE A 17 3.39 9.49 -3.45
N VAL A 18 2.32 9.24 -2.70
CA VAL A 18 1.13 10.11 -2.68
C VAL A 18 0.77 10.40 -1.23
N LEU A 19 0.07 11.51 -1.00
CA LEU A 19 -0.54 11.83 0.28
C LEU A 19 -2.03 12.05 0.04
N LYS A 20 -2.84 11.05 0.37
CA LYS A 20 -4.30 11.10 0.22
C LYS A 20 -4.97 10.58 1.48
N GLU A 21 -6.12 11.12 1.82
CA GLU A 21 -7.03 10.52 2.80
C GLU A 21 -7.94 9.51 2.10
N ALA A 22 -8.27 8.42 2.80
CA ALA A 22 -9.10 7.34 2.29
C ALA A 22 -9.93 6.69 3.41
N THR A 23 -10.88 5.84 3.02
CA THR A 23 -11.70 5.06 3.94
C THR A 23 -11.76 3.62 3.43
N ILE A 24 -11.43 2.66 4.30
CA ILE A 24 -11.63 1.24 4.03
C ILE A 24 -13.08 0.91 4.38
N VAL A 25 -13.79 0.31 3.44
CA VAL A 25 -15.15 -0.20 3.62
C VAL A 25 -15.07 -1.72 3.80
N ALA A 26 -15.21 -2.21 5.03
CA ALA A 26 -15.05 -3.64 5.33
C ALA A 26 -16.39 -4.35 5.56
N GLY A 27 -17.04 -4.77 4.47
CA GLY A 27 -18.19 -5.68 4.53
C GLY A 27 -19.56 -5.02 4.72
N PRO A 28 -20.64 -5.83 4.86
CA PRO A 28 -22.03 -5.38 4.73
C PRO A 28 -22.46 -4.38 5.82
N ASP A 29 -21.86 -4.46 7.01
CA ASP A 29 -22.16 -3.57 8.13
C ASP A 29 -21.42 -2.23 8.05
N ASN A 30 -20.69 -1.98 6.96
CA ASN A 30 -19.94 -0.76 6.65
C ASN A 30 -19.10 -0.19 7.81
N PRO A 31 -18.26 -0.97 8.51
CA PRO A 31 -17.21 -0.37 9.34
C PRO A 31 -16.31 0.48 8.44
N ALA A 32 -16.39 1.79 8.62
CA ALA A 32 -15.58 2.78 7.95
C ALA A 32 -14.29 2.99 8.75
N ILE A 33 -13.16 2.55 8.19
CA ILE A 33 -11.85 2.76 8.82
C ILE A 33 -11.14 3.86 8.04
N GLY A 34 -10.97 5.02 8.66
CA GLY A 34 -10.16 6.10 8.10
C GLY A 34 -8.71 5.66 7.94
N CYS A 35 -8.09 6.00 6.80
CA CYS A 35 -6.69 5.70 6.53
C CYS A 35 -6.06 6.74 5.61
N SER A 36 -4.72 6.75 5.51
CA SER A 36 -3.99 7.51 4.50
C SER A 36 -3.40 6.60 3.43
N VAL A 37 -3.35 7.06 2.19
CA VAL A 37 -2.63 6.40 1.09
C VAL A 37 -1.24 6.99 1.00
N HIS A 38 -0.21 6.14 1.09
CA HIS A 38 1.20 6.56 1.07
C HIS A 38 1.87 6.33 -0.29
N ASN A 39 1.41 5.31 -1.03
CA ASN A 39 1.84 5.09 -2.41
C ASN A 39 0.72 4.42 -3.20
N GLN A 40 0.69 4.67 -4.51
CA GLN A 40 -0.33 4.13 -5.41
C GLN A 40 0.28 3.79 -6.77
N HIS A 41 -0.23 2.73 -7.38
CA HIS A 41 -0.01 2.38 -8.79
C HIS A 41 -1.26 1.69 -9.35
N GLU A 42 -1.22 1.30 -10.63
CA GLU A 42 -2.35 0.70 -11.35
C GLU A 42 -2.98 -0.54 -10.69
N ARG A 43 -2.22 -1.28 -9.87
CA ARG A 43 -2.65 -2.57 -9.29
C ARG A 43 -2.72 -2.57 -7.78
N GLY A 44 -2.55 -1.42 -7.13
CA GLY A 44 -2.62 -1.38 -5.68
C GLY A 44 -2.10 -0.09 -5.08
N ALA A 45 -2.29 -0.02 -3.77
CA ALA A 45 -1.86 1.09 -2.96
C ALA A 45 -1.44 0.57 -1.58
N GLU A 46 -0.61 1.34 -0.89
CA GLU A 46 -0.28 1.13 0.51
C GLU A 46 -1.10 2.07 1.38
N LEU A 47 -1.77 1.51 2.38
CA LEU A 47 -2.65 2.23 3.30
C LEU A 47 -2.04 2.23 4.70
N ARG A 48 -2.17 3.36 5.41
CA ARG A 48 -1.84 3.47 6.83
C ARG A 48 -3.09 3.78 7.63
N VAL A 49 -3.41 2.90 8.57
CA VAL A 49 -4.52 3.07 9.51
C VAL A 49 -3.97 3.72 10.79
N PRO A 50 -4.60 4.79 11.31
CA PRO A 50 -4.23 5.39 12.59
C PRO A 50 -4.48 4.40 13.75
N ALA A 51 -3.61 4.44 14.77
CA ALA A 51 -3.68 3.59 15.96
C ALA A 51 -4.78 4.05 16.93
#